data_AF-A0A3D2KNZ1-F1
#
_entry.id   AF-A0A3D2KNZ1-F1
#
_cell.length_a   1.000
_cell.length_b   1.000
_cell.length_c   1.000
_cell.angle_alpha   90.00
_cell.angle_beta   90.00
_cell.angle_gamma   90.00
#
_symmetry.space_group_name_H-M   'P 1'
#
loop_
_entity.id
_entity.type
_entity.pdbx_description
1 polymer ?
#
loop_
_entity_poly.entity_id
_entity_poly.type
_entity_poly.pdbx_seq_one_letter_code
_entity_poly.pdbx_strand_id
1 'polypeptide(L)'
;DYTFLGGAQIDMYGNINSTMIGTDLQHPTVRFPGSGGANDLASLCWRTMMITVQDPRRFTSRLDFITSPGYLTGPGAREAAGLPPGTGPYKVITDLCVIGFDDDTKRMKVNSLHPGVDRRTVEERTGFELLWEADTPVTDPPTPEELRVLRAEVDPYRYIIGRG
;
A
#
# COMPACT_ATOMS: atom_id res chain seq x y z
N ASP A 1 7.68 -8.12 13.77
CA ASP A 1 8.14 -6.87 13.15
C ASP A 1 7.13 -6.23 12.23
N TYR A 2 7.29 -4.93 12.00
CA TYR A 2 6.58 -4.13 11.01
C TYR A 2 7.54 -3.75 9.89
N THR A 3 7.04 -3.61 8.67
CA THR A 3 7.85 -3.17 7.53
C THR A 3 7.09 -2.20 6.64
N PHE A 4 7.83 -1.30 5.98
CA PHE A 4 7.32 -0.34 5.01
C PHE A 4 7.81 -0.73 3.62
N LEU A 5 6.88 -0.82 2.67
CA LEU A 5 7.14 -1.23 1.30
C LEU A 5 6.65 -0.15 0.32
N GLY A 6 7.23 -0.17 -0.87
CA GLY A 6 6.72 0.55 -2.04
C GLY A 6 6.57 -0.41 -3.21
N GLY A 7 5.94 0.06 -4.28
CA GLY A 7 5.75 -0.74 -5.49
C GLY A 7 5.20 0.08 -6.65
N ALA A 8 5.35 -0.47 -7.85
CA ALA A 8 4.82 0.09 -9.09
C ALA A 8 3.35 -0.26 -9.31
N GLN A 9 2.89 -1.40 -8.81
CA GLN A 9 1.48 -1.77 -8.80
C GLN A 9 1.09 -2.39 -7.45
N ILE A 10 -0.17 -2.24 -7.06
CA ILE A 10 -0.82 -2.87 -5.92
C ILE A 10 -2.26 -3.24 -6.29
N ASP A 11 -2.72 -4.40 -5.83
CA ASP A 11 -4.10 -4.85 -6.03
C ASP A 11 -4.95 -4.78 -4.76
N MET A 12 -6.23 -5.14 -4.88
CA MET A 12 -7.20 -5.10 -3.79
C MET A 12 -6.90 -6.00 -2.59
N TYR A 13 -5.97 -6.96 -2.72
CA TYR A 13 -5.52 -7.84 -1.64
C TYR A 13 -4.16 -7.42 -1.09
N GLY A 14 -3.60 -6.30 -1.54
CA GLY A 14 -2.32 -5.78 -1.10
C GLY A 14 -1.12 -6.54 -1.66
N ASN A 15 -1.30 -7.32 -2.74
CA ASN A 15 -0.15 -7.85 -3.47
C ASN A 15 0.59 -6.70 -4.14
N ILE A 16 1.92 -6.76 -4.18
CA ILE A 16 2.73 -5.66 -4.71
C ILE A 16 3.61 -6.15 -5.85
N ASN A 17 3.67 -5.34 -6.91
CA ASN A 17 4.63 -5.49 -7.99
C ASN A 17 5.70 -4.39 -7.92
N SER A 18 6.96 -4.79 -7.80
CA SER A 18 8.12 -3.91 -7.95
C SER A 18 9.17 -4.52 -8.90
N THR A 19 8.78 -5.49 -9.73
CA THR A 19 9.68 -6.24 -10.61
C THR A 19 9.54 -5.85 -12.08
N MET A 20 8.33 -5.90 -12.64
CA MET A 20 8.15 -5.69 -14.08
C MET A 20 6.72 -5.38 -14.51
N ILE A 21 6.56 -4.80 -15.70
CA ILE A 21 5.29 -4.73 -16.46
C ILE A 21 5.42 -5.64 -17.69
N GLY A 22 4.34 -6.33 -18.06
CA GLY A 22 4.27 -7.26 -19.20
C GLY A 22 4.05 -8.72 -18.79
N THR A 23 3.99 -9.62 -19.79
CA THR A 23 3.66 -11.05 -19.57
C THR A 23 4.87 -11.98 -19.68
N ASP A 24 6.03 -11.49 -20.13
CA ASP A 24 7.26 -12.27 -20.25
C ASP A 24 8.31 -11.76 -19.25
N LEU A 25 8.72 -12.63 -18.32
CA LEU A 25 9.73 -12.32 -17.31
C LEU A 25 11.13 -12.08 -17.90
N GLN A 26 11.44 -12.73 -19.03
CA GLN A 26 12.74 -12.57 -19.71
C GLN A 26 12.79 -11.30 -20.55
N HIS A 27 11.66 -10.89 -21.12
CA HIS A 27 11.54 -9.68 -21.96
C HIS A 27 10.38 -8.79 -21.51
N PRO A 28 10.46 -8.17 -20.32
CA PRO A 28 9.40 -7.33 -19.80
C PRO A 28 9.26 -6.04 -20.62
N THR A 29 8.04 -5.51 -20.71
CA THR A 29 7.80 -4.19 -21.32
C THR A 29 8.47 -3.07 -20.52
N VAL A 30 8.44 -3.18 -19.18
CA VAL A 30 9.16 -2.29 -18.27
C VAL A 30 9.83 -3.12 -17.19
N ARG A 31 11.11 -2.86 -16.92
CA ARG A 31 11.85 -3.49 -15.82
C ARG A 31 12.02 -2.50 -14.66
N PHE A 32 11.64 -2.94 -13.46
CA PHE A 32 11.86 -2.20 -12.21
C PHE A 32 13.07 -2.78 -11.45
N PRO A 33 13.53 -2.12 -10.36
CA PRO A 33 14.66 -2.59 -9.56
C PRO A 33 14.53 -4.04 -9.04
N GLY A 34 13.31 -4.57 -8.90
CA GLY A 34 13.05 -5.93 -8.45
C GLY A 34 12.66 -6.03 -6.98
N SER A 35 12.77 -7.22 -6.42
CA SER A 35 12.38 -7.51 -5.03
C SER A 35 13.22 -6.75 -4.02
N GLY A 36 14.55 -6.71 -4.18
CA GLY A 36 15.42 -6.50 -3.03
C GLY A 36 15.02 -7.48 -1.90
N GLY A 37 14.87 -6.98 -0.68
CA GLY A 37 14.32 -7.75 0.46
C GLY A 37 12.80 -7.66 0.64
N ALA A 38 12.06 -7.02 -0.27
CA ALA A 38 10.63 -6.77 -0.09
C ALA A 38 9.80 -8.07 -0.01
N ASN A 39 10.18 -9.10 -0.76
CA ASN A 39 9.52 -10.41 -0.70
C ASN A 39 9.62 -11.06 0.68
N ASP A 40 10.83 -11.11 1.25
CA ASP A 40 11.07 -11.71 2.58
C ASP A 40 10.29 -10.95 3.66
N LEU A 41 10.33 -9.62 3.60
CA LEU A 41 9.62 -8.74 4.53
C LEU A 41 8.09 -8.91 4.42
N ALA A 42 7.54 -8.99 3.20
CA ALA A 42 6.11 -9.23 3.00
C ALA A 42 5.65 -10.65 3.38
N SER A 43 6.57 -11.61 3.31
CA SER A 43 6.30 -13.00 3.67
C SER A 43 6.34 -13.21 5.18
N LEU A 44 7.26 -12.55 5.90
CA LEU A 44 7.62 -12.92 7.27
C LEU A 44 7.32 -11.87 8.34
N CYS A 45 7.19 -10.59 8.00
CA CYS A 45 6.81 -9.59 8.99
C CYS A 45 5.36 -9.79 9.45
N TRP A 46 5.09 -9.47 10.73
CA TRP A 46 3.75 -9.57 11.29
C TRP A 46 2.76 -8.66 10.57
N ARG A 47 3.21 -7.45 10.22
CA ARG A 47 2.38 -6.44 9.55
C ARG A 47 3.20 -5.68 8.52
N THR A 48 2.69 -5.59 7.30
CA THR A 48 3.31 -4.82 6.22
C THR A 48 2.49 -3.58 5.91
N MET A 49 3.17 -2.47 5.67
CA MET A 49 2.54 -1.21 5.27
C MET A 49 3.09 -0.76 3.92
N MET A 50 2.24 -0.33 3.00
CA MET A 50 2.69 0.28 1.75
C MET A 50 2.49 1.80 1.82
N ILE A 51 3.52 2.56 1.45
CA ILE A 51 3.43 4.03 1.32
C ILE A 51 3.60 4.38 -0.15
N THR A 52 2.62 5.05 -0.74
CA THR A 52 2.65 5.30 -2.18
C THR A 52 1.71 6.41 -2.65
N VAL A 53 1.96 6.97 -3.83
CA VAL A 53 0.99 7.89 -4.46
C VAL A 53 -0.11 7.09 -5.13
N GLN A 54 -1.36 7.52 -4.98
CA GLN A 54 -2.52 6.84 -5.53
C GLN A 54 -2.85 7.31 -6.94
N ASP A 55 -2.76 6.38 -7.88
CA ASP A 55 -3.14 6.56 -9.28
C ASP A 55 -3.66 5.24 -9.89
N PRO A 56 -4.49 5.30 -10.95
CA PRO A 56 -5.11 4.11 -11.52
C PRO A 56 -4.15 3.08 -12.14
N ARG A 57 -2.92 3.48 -12.50
CA ARG A 57 -1.92 2.53 -13.04
C ARG A 57 -1.26 1.76 -11.91
N ARG A 58 -1.10 2.39 -10.75
CA ARG A 58 -0.56 1.77 -9.55
C ARG A 58 -1.61 0.92 -8.84
N PHE A 59 -2.81 1.44 -8.61
CA PHE A 59 -3.90 0.68 -7.99
C PHE A 59 -4.69 -0.04 -9.07
N THR A 60 -4.28 -1.25 -9.42
CA THR A 60 -4.82 -2.02 -10.56
C THR A 60 -5.46 -3.33 -10.09
N SER A 61 -6.53 -3.75 -10.77
CA SER A 61 -7.23 -5.00 -10.48
C SER A 61 -6.42 -6.26 -10.79
N ARG A 62 -5.37 -6.12 -11.63
CA ARG A 62 -4.49 -7.21 -12.01
C ARG A 62 -3.04 -6.72 -12.05
N LEU A 63 -2.18 -7.42 -11.33
CA LEU A 63 -0.74 -7.25 -11.38
C LEU A 63 -0.15 -8.07 -12.52
N ASP A 64 0.91 -7.55 -13.11
CA ASP A 64 1.71 -8.28 -14.10
C ASP A 64 2.66 -9.27 -13.42
N PHE A 65 3.08 -8.97 -12.19
CA PHE A 65 3.96 -9.81 -11.39
C PHE A 65 3.70 -9.60 -9.90
N ILE A 66 3.75 -10.66 -9.09
CA ILE A 66 3.69 -10.55 -7.63
C ILE A 66 5.12 -10.61 -7.11
N THR A 67 5.68 -9.46 -6.75
CA THR A 67 6.99 -9.38 -6.11
C THR A 67 6.88 -9.67 -4.62
N SER A 68 5.90 -9.04 -3.97
CA SER A 68 5.69 -9.14 -2.54
C SER A 68 4.26 -9.62 -2.28
N PRO A 69 4.09 -10.77 -1.59
CA PRO A 69 2.76 -11.34 -1.38
C PRO A 69 1.95 -10.50 -0.40
N GLY A 70 0.74 -10.11 -0.82
CA GLY A 70 -0.30 -9.58 0.04
C GLY A 70 -1.17 -10.72 0.59
N TYR A 71 -2.49 -10.54 0.62
CA TYR A 71 -3.42 -11.63 0.89
C TYR A 71 -3.63 -12.58 -0.29
N LEU A 72 -2.81 -12.48 -1.35
CA LEU A 72 -2.88 -13.30 -2.56
C LEU A 72 -4.27 -13.21 -3.18
N THR A 73 -5.11 -14.23 -2.98
CA THR A 73 -6.47 -14.30 -3.53
C THR A 73 -7.57 -14.09 -2.49
N GLY A 74 -7.21 -13.79 -1.23
CA GLY A 74 -8.17 -13.53 -0.16
C GLY A 74 -7.93 -14.37 1.10
N PRO A 75 -8.98 -14.60 1.93
CA PRO A 75 -8.86 -15.29 3.21
C PRO A 75 -8.28 -16.70 3.05
N GLY A 76 -7.29 -17.05 3.89
CA GLY A 76 -6.64 -18.37 3.90
C GLY A 76 -5.66 -18.64 2.76
N ALA A 77 -5.59 -17.78 1.75
CA ALA A 77 -4.72 -18.00 0.59
C ALA A 77 -3.23 -17.90 0.96
N ARG A 78 -2.87 -17.00 1.88
CA ARG A 78 -1.49 -16.87 2.40
C ARG A 78 -1.04 -18.17 3.07
N GLU A 79 -1.86 -18.69 3.98
CA GLU A 79 -1.58 -19.93 4.71
C GLU A 79 -1.52 -21.13 3.76
N ALA A 80 -2.41 -21.20 2.78
CA ALA A 80 -2.39 -22.25 1.75
C ALA A 80 -1.12 -22.20 0.88
N ALA A 81 -0.53 -21.01 0.69
CA ALA A 81 0.75 -20.82 0.01
C ALA A 81 1.97 -21.08 0.92
N GLY A 82 1.77 -21.48 2.18
CA GLY A 82 2.82 -21.76 3.14
C GLY A 82 3.36 -20.53 3.87
N LEU A 83 2.71 -19.38 3.74
CA LEU A 83 3.09 -18.18 4.51
C LEU A 83 2.59 -18.28 5.96
N PRO A 84 3.31 -17.70 6.95
CA PRO A 84 2.93 -17.81 8.34
C PRO A 84 1.54 -17.21 8.63
N PRO A 85 0.70 -17.87 9.44
CA PRO A 85 -0.61 -17.36 9.81
C PRO A 85 -0.50 -16.08 10.67
N GLY A 86 -1.52 -15.23 10.63
CA GLY A 86 -1.54 -13.99 11.40
C GLY A 86 -0.55 -12.93 10.92
N THR A 87 -0.01 -13.09 9.70
CA THR A 87 0.86 -12.11 9.02
C THR A 87 0.19 -11.52 7.80
N GLY A 88 0.71 -10.38 7.31
CA GLY A 88 0.35 -9.84 5.99
C GLY A 88 0.12 -8.34 5.97
N PRO A 89 -0.56 -7.84 4.91
CA PRO A 89 -0.89 -6.44 4.75
C PRO A 89 -1.67 -5.87 5.93
N TYR A 90 -1.23 -4.71 6.43
CA TYR A 90 -1.87 -3.99 7.53
C TYR A 90 -2.48 -2.67 7.07
N LYS A 91 -1.70 -1.82 6.39
CA LYS A 91 -2.16 -0.52 5.88
C LYS A 91 -1.54 -0.18 4.53
N VAL A 92 -2.27 0.60 3.74
CA VAL A 92 -1.73 1.38 2.63
C VAL A 92 -1.99 2.84 2.92
N ILE A 93 -0.93 3.64 2.94
CA ILE A 93 -0.97 5.07 3.22
C ILE A 93 -0.66 5.79 1.91
N THR A 94 -1.60 6.61 1.45
CA THR A 94 -1.45 7.34 0.19
C THR A 94 -1.38 8.85 0.39
N ASP A 95 -1.26 9.60 -0.69
CA ASP A 95 -1.46 11.06 -0.69
C ASP A 95 -2.93 11.45 -0.45
N LEU A 96 -3.87 10.50 -0.50
CA LEU A 96 -5.31 10.75 -0.45
C LEU A 96 -5.99 10.21 0.80
N CYS A 97 -5.56 9.05 1.30
CA CYS A 97 -6.28 8.33 2.34
C CYS A 97 -5.42 7.29 3.07
N VAL A 98 -5.96 6.77 4.16
CA VAL A 98 -5.46 5.57 4.84
C VAL A 98 -6.39 4.41 4.51
N ILE A 99 -5.84 3.34 3.96
CA ILE A 99 -6.55 2.13 3.56
C ILE A 99 -6.07 0.98 4.45
N GLY A 100 -7.02 0.20 4.96
CA GLY A 100 -6.78 -1.06 5.66
C GLY A 100 -7.29 -2.24 4.86
N PHE A 101 -7.52 -3.35 5.53
CA PHE A 101 -8.06 -4.56 4.94
C PHE A 101 -9.26 -5.03 5.76
N ASP A 102 -10.31 -5.43 5.07
CA ASP A 102 -11.50 -5.99 5.68
C ASP A 102 -11.18 -7.35 6.33
N ASP A 103 -11.72 -7.60 7.52
CA ASP A 103 -11.33 -8.77 8.30
C ASP A 103 -11.87 -10.07 7.70
N ASP A 104 -13.04 -10.05 7.07
CA ASP A 104 -13.68 -11.23 6.52
C ASP A 104 -13.21 -11.53 5.09
N THR A 105 -13.08 -10.49 4.25
CA THR A 105 -12.78 -10.64 2.83
C THR A 105 -11.32 -10.40 2.47
N LYS A 106 -10.53 -9.80 3.37
CA LYS A 106 -9.16 -9.33 3.13
C LYS A 106 -9.01 -8.34 1.96
N ARG A 107 -10.11 -7.79 1.46
CA ARG A 107 -10.10 -6.71 0.46
C ARG A 107 -9.75 -5.38 1.11
N MET A 108 -9.14 -4.50 0.35
CA MET A 108 -8.88 -3.12 0.76
C MET A 108 -10.15 -2.39 1.20
N LYS A 109 -10.07 -1.74 2.36
CA LYS A 109 -11.12 -0.94 2.98
C LYS A 109 -10.59 0.42 3.40
N VAL A 110 -11.13 1.50 2.85
CA VAL A 110 -10.73 2.88 3.20
C VAL A 110 -11.12 3.16 4.64
N ASN A 111 -10.12 3.44 5.50
CA ASN A 111 -10.34 3.76 6.91
C ASN A 111 -10.54 5.25 7.17
N SER A 112 -9.85 6.13 6.42
CA SER A 112 -9.98 7.57 6.59
C SER A 112 -9.53 8.31 5.35
N LEU A 113 -10.14 9.47 5.07
CA LEU A 113 -9.72 10.38 3.99
C LEU A 113 -8.83 11.49 4.55
N HIS A 114 -7.79 11.89 3.82
CA HIS A 114 -6.99 13.04 4.24
C HIS A 114 -7.79 14.35 4.11
N PRO A 115 -7.44 15.40 4.88
CA PRO A 115 -8.17 16.67 4.85
C PRO A 115 -8.33 17.23 3.43
N GLY A 116 -9.57 17.54 3.04
CA GLY A 116 -9.92 18.09 1.73
C GLY A 116 -10.08 17.08 0.59
N VAL A 117 -9.87 15.78 0.85
CA VAL A 117 -10.09 14.71 -0.13
C VAL A 117 -11.53 14.19 -0.02
N ASP A 118 -12.21 14.07 -1.15
CA ASP A 118 -13.54 13.45 -1.22
C ASP A 118 -13.46 11.98 -1.70
N ARG A 119 -14.51 11.21 -1.41
CA ARG A 119 -14.62 9.80 -1.79
C ARG A 119 -14.45 9.58 -3.30
N ARG A 120 -15.07 10.44 -4.11
CA ARG A 120 -15.02 10.35 -5.57
C ARG A 120 -13.60 10.44 -6.10
N THR A 121 -12.77 11.33 -5.55
CA THR A 121 -11.36 11.49 -5.94
C THR A 121 -10.57 10.19 -5.73
N VAL A 122 -10.83 9.49 -4.62
CA VAL A 122 -10.18 8.20 -4.33
C VAL A 122 -10.66 7.12 -5.31
N GLU A 123 -11.96 7.06 -5.57
CA GLU A 123 -12.55 6.10 -6.52
C GLU A 123 -12.01 6.31 -7.94
N GLU A 124 -11.97 7.55 -8.43
CA GLU A 124 -11.43 7.90 -9.76
C GLU A 124 -9.93 7.57 -9.89
N ARG A 125 -9.20 7.52 -8.78
CA ARG A 125 -7.76 7.18 -8.73
C ARG A 125 -7.47 5.72 -8.41
N THR A 126 -8.48 4.87 -8.42
CA THR A 126 -8.35 3.43 -8.11
C THR A 126 -8.95 2.59 -9.22
N GLY A 127 -8.18 1.65 -9.77
CA GLY A 127 -8.60 0.76 -10.86
C GLY A 127 -9.49 -0.41 -10.44
N PHE A 128 -9.96 -0.43 -9.18
CA PHE A 128 -10.86 -1.44 -8.63
C PHE A 128 -11.77 -0.83 -7.56
N GLU A 129 -12.85 -1.53 -7.25
CA GLU A 129 -13.78 -1.13 -6.20
C GLU A 129 -13.15 -1.29 -4.81
N LEU A 130 -13.20 -0.21 -4.03
CA LEU A 130 -12.80 -0.17 -2.62
C LEU A 130 -13.99 -0.40 -1.69
N LEU A 131 -13.73 -1.11 -0.58
CA LEU A 131 -14.64 -1.10 0.56
C LEU A 131 -14.42 0.18 1.39
N TRP A 132 -15.39 0.54 2.22
CA TRP A 132 -15.37 1.78 3.00
C TRP A 132 -15.82 1.50 4.44
N GLU A 133 -15.20 2.18 5.40
CA GLU A 133 -15.79 2.25 6.75
C GLU A 133 -17.14 2.97 6.69
N ALA A 134 -18.10 2.49 7.50
CA ALA A 134 -19.48 3.00 7.50
C ALA A 134 -19.53 4.52 7.77
N ASP A 135 -18.70 4.98 8.71
CA ASP A 135 -18.40 6.38 8.93
C ASP A 135 -16.92 6.56 8.64
N THR A 136 -16.57 7.01 7.42
CA THR A 136 -15.17 7.18 7.01
C THR A 136 -14.67 8.55 7.51
N PRO A 137 -13.91 8.63 8.62
CA PRO A 137 -13.46 9.89 9.18
C PRO A 137 -12.44 10.60 8.29
N VAL A 138 -12.21 11.88 8.60
CA VAL A 138 -11.04 12.62 8.12
C VAL A 138 -9.84 12.23 8.99
N THR A 139 -8.69 11.99 8.37
CA THR A 139 -7.43 11.77 9.09
C THR A 139 -7.06 13.00 9.90
N ASP A 140 -6.76 12.81 11.20
CA ASP A 140 -6.33 13.90 12.07
C ASP A 140 -5.06 14.56 11.51
N PRO A 141 -5.01 15.91 11.46
CA PRO A 141 -3.80 16.61 11.06
C PRO A 141 -2.70 16.39 12.12
N PRO A 142 -1.42 16.42 11.72
CA PRO A 142 -0.32 16.36 12.69
C PRO A 142 -0.42 17.49 13.71
N THR A 143 -0.13 17.17 14.97
CA THR A 143 -0.09 18.13 16.05
C THR A 143 1.03 19.16 15.86
N PRO A 144 0.96 20.34 16.51
CA PRO A 144 2.03 21.33 16.45
C PRO A 144 3.39 20.77 16.89
N GLU A 145 3.39 19.86 17.87
CA GLU A 145 4.62 19.24 18.36
C GLU A 145 5.20 18.24 17.36
N GLU A 146 4.37 17.39 16.75
CA GLU A 146 4.83 16.48 15.68
C GLU A 146 5.39 17.26 14.49
N LEU A 147 4.76 18.37 14.10
CA LEU A 147 5.28 19.25 13.06
C LEU A 147 6.61 19.90 13.44
N ARG A 148 6.77 20.31 14.71
CA ARG A 148 8.02 20.87 15.22
C ARG A 148 9.14 19.84 15.16
N VAL A 149 8.92 18.65 15.71
CA VAL A 149 9.89 17.53 15.68
C VAL A 149 10.26 17.20 14.22
N LEU A 150 9.27 17.05 13.35
CA LEU A 150 9.49 16.70 11.95
C LEU A 150 10.37 17.76 11.24
N ARG A 151 10.08 19.05 11.45
CA ARG A 151 10.72 20.16 10.73
C ARG A 151 12.01 20.66 11.34
N ALA A 152 12.25 20.44 12.63
CA ALA A 152 13.40 20.99 13.35
C ALA A 152 14.41 19.91 13.76
N GLU A 153 14.00 18.65 13.87
CA GLU A 153 14.86 17.57 14.39
C GLU A 153 15.03 16.43 13.38
N VAL A 154 13.94 15.96 12.75
CA VAL A 154 13.99 14.81 11.84
C VAL A 154 14.48 15.20 10.44
N ASP A 155 13.89 16.24 9.85
CA ASP A 155 14.29 16.75 8.53
C ASP A 155 14.52 18.27 8.52
N PRO A 156 15.47 18.78 9.33
CA PRO A 156 15.73 20.22 9.45
C PRO A 156 16.19 20.88 8.15
N TYR A 157 16.78 20.10 7.25
CA TYR A 157 17.29 20.58 5.96
C TYR A 157 16.33 20.36 4.79
N ARG A 158 15.12 19.83 5.05
CA ARG A 158 14.08 19.60 4.05
C ARG A 158 14.53 18.72 2.88
N TYR A 159 15.28 17.66 3.17
CA TYR A 159 15.67 16.69 2.16
C TYR A 159 14.46 15.91 1.63
N ILE A 160 13.46 15.68 2.49
CA ILE A 160 12.25 14.92 2.20
C ILE A 160 11.02 15.84 2.24
N ILE A 161 10.79 16.55 3.34
CA ILE A 161 9.60 17.39 3.53
C ILE A 161 9.67 18.64 2.65
N GLY A 162 8.64 18.86 1.82
CA GLY A 162 8.58 19.99 0.89
C GLY A 162 9.15 19.73 -0.51
N ARG A 163 9.55 18.49 -0.82
CA ARG A 163 9.66 18.04 -2.22
C ARG A 163 8.25 17.80 -2.76
N GLY A 164 7.73 18.73 -3.56
CA GLY A 164 6.41 18.67 -4.20
C GLY A 164 6.19 19.87 -5.09
#